data_AF-A0A537QGB8-F1
#
_entry.id   AF-A0A537QGB8-F1
#
_cell.length_a   1.000
_cell.length_b   1.000
_cell.length_c   1.000
_cell.angle_alpha   90.00
_cell.angle_beta   90.00
_cell.angle_gamma   90.00
#
_symmetry.space_group_name_H-M   'P 1'
#
loop_
_entity.id
_entity.type
_entity.pdbx_description
1 polymer ?
#
loop_
_entity_poly.entity_id
_entity_poly.type
_entity_poly.pdbx_seq_one_letter_code
_entity_poly.pdbx_strand_id
1 'polypeptide(L)'
;KRYSENERPESFERVVQSWDTANKATELSDFSVCTTWGIRGKDLYLLNALRKRLEYPALKRAVREQQNLFNATEVLIEDKASGTQLIQELIADGCYGVARYQPMMDKIMRLHAQTAMIENGFVHIPETAPWLAEYLHEMTVFPNGKHDDQVDSTAQFLDWLKTPMPCWGIYELTRRQAEKLKPPAPVYVRLEAPPGIGAVQTLSGRRITIGEDRIVEMSTEDADCLIRAGWTRVAEGSAEEAA
;
A
#
# COMPACT_ATOMS: atom_id res chain seq x y z
N LYS A 1 -10.10 -7.75 -9.04
CA LYS A 1 -10.75 -8.20 -7.78
C LYS A 1 -11.04 -6.98 -6.90
N ARG A 2 -12.07 -7.01 -6.04
CA ARG A 2 -12.34 -5.94 -5.07
C ARG A 2 -11.79 -6.29 -3.70
N TYR A 3 -11.44 -5.29 -2.89
CA TYR A 3 -11.04 -5.46 -1.50
C TYR A 3 -11.70 -4.42 -0.59
N SER A 4 -12.14 -4.85 0.58
CA SER A 4 -12.56 -4.01 1.70
C SER A 4 -11.34 -3.61 2.56
N GLU A 5 -11.48 -2.60 3.42
CA GLU A 5 -10.37 -2.14 4.27
C GLU A 5 -9.83 -3.26 5.18
N ASN A 6 -10.67 -4.20 5.60
CA ASN A 6 -10.27 -5.34 6.42
C ASN A 6 -9.49 -6.42 5.64
N GLU A 7 -9.65 -6.47 4.33
CA GLU A 7 -8.92 -7.40 3.45
C GLU A 7 -7.61 -6.79 2.93
N ARG A 8 -7.38 -5.50 3.20
CA ARG A 8 -6.14 -4.81 2.85
C ARG A 8 -4.99 -5.36 3.68
N PRO A 9 -3.85 -5.72 3.06
CA PRO A 9 -2.66 -6.11 3.81
C PRO A 9 -2.20 -5.02 4.79
N GLU A 10 -1.79 -5.41 6.00
CA GLU A 10 -1.22 -4.50 7.02
C GLU A 10 0.05 -3.79 6.53
N SER A 11 0.78 -4.41 5.60
CA SER A 11 2.01 -3.86 5.04
C SER A 11 2.21 -4.29 3.58
N PHE A 12 2.86 -3.42 2.81
CA PHE A 12 3.31 -3.70 1.45
C PHE A 12 4.82 -3.85 1.42
N GLU A 13 5.32 -4.67 0.51
CA GLU A 13 6.76 -4.83 0.26
C GLU A 13 7.34 -3.58 -0.40
N ARG A 14 6.55 -2.98 -1.30
CA ARG A 14 6.85 -1.72 -1.98
C ARG A 14 5.56 -0.94 -2.17
N VAL A 15 5.69 0.38 -2.11
CA VAL A 15 4.62 1.30 -2.49
C VAL A 15 5.13 2.16 -3.64
N VAL A 16 4.48 2.05 -4.79
CA VAL A 16 4.90 2.68 -6.03
C VAL A 16 3.86 3.70 -6.46
N GLN A 17 4.32 4.89 -6.82
CA GLN A 17 3.47 5.92 -7.42
C GLN A 17 3.81 6.06 -8.89
N SER A 18 2.78 6.10 -9.73
CA SER A 18 2.92 6.31 -11.16
C SER A 18 2.28 7.63 -11.54
N TRP A 19 3.10 8.58 -11.97
CA TRP A 19 2.68 9.91 -12.36
C TRP A 19 2.59 10.02 -13.88
N ASP A 20 1.42 10.42 -14.34
CA ASP A 20 1.19 10.97 -15.67
C ASP A 20 1.04 12.49 -15.52
N THR A 21 1.94 13.25 -16.15
CA THR A 21 2.06 14.69 -15.93
C THR A 21 1.59 15.48 -17.13
N ALA A 22 0.69 16.44 -16.91
CA ALA A 22 0.21 17.33 -17.95
C ALA A 22 1.37 18.12 -18.60
N ASN A 23 1.31 18.30 -19.92
CA ASN A 23 2.32 19.01 -20.68
C ASN A 23 2.15 20.54 -20.54
N LYS A 24 3.24 21.28 -20.33
CA LYS A 24 3.23 22.75 -20.11
C LYS A 24 2.71 23.54 -21.31
N ALA A 25 2.76 22.99 -22.53
CA ALA A 25 2.42 23.75 -23.74
C ALA A 25 0.92 24.09 -23.87
N THR A 26 0.03 23.39 -23.16
CA THR A 26 -1.42 23.60 -23.15
C THR A 26 -1.88 23.98 -21.74
N GLU A 27 -1.38 25.13 -21.28
CA GLU A 27 -1.36 25.62 -19.89
C GLU A 27 -2.73 25.99 -19.25
N LEU A 28 -3.86 25.40 -19.67
CA LEU A 28 -5.16 25.74 -19.06
C LEU A 28 -6.16 24.58 -18.79
N SER A 29 -5.85 23.31 -19.07
CA SER A 29 -6.90 22.27 -18.86
C SER A 29 -6.50 20.83 -18.56
N ASP A 30 -5.23 20.45 -18.71
CA ASP A 30 -4.89 19.03 -18.73
C ASP A 30 -4.63 18.51 -17.31
N PHE A 31 -5.10 17.29 -17.03
CA PHE A 31 -5.01 16.71 -15.70
C PHE A 31 -3.62 16.10 -15.50
N SER A 32 -3.06 16.28 -14.30
CA SER A 32 -2.00 15.43 -13.79
C SER A 32 -2.63 14.33 -12.95
N VAL A 33 -2.19 13.09 -13.16
CA VAL A 33 -2.69 11.92 -12.44
C VAL A 33 -1.57 11.20 -11.71
N CYS A 34 -1.88 10.73 -10.51
CA CYS A 34 -1.05 9.79 -9.76
C CYS A 34 -1.88 8.60 -9.31
N THR A 35 -1.52 7.40 -9.75
CA THR A 35 -2.00 6.15 -9.15
C THR A 35 -0.98 5.63 -8.15
N THR A 36 -1.43 5.25 -6.96
CA THR A 36 -0.58 4.71 -5.88
C THR A 36 -0.88 3.23 -5.69
N TRP A 37 0.15 2.40 -5.73
CA TRP A 37 0.05 0.96 -5.74
C TRP A 37 0.85 0.33 -4.61
N GLY A 38 0.21 -0.55 -3.84
CA GLY A 38 0.87 -1.42 -2.88
C GLY A 38 1.14 -2.79 -3.49
N ILE A 39 2.37 -3.28 -3.35
CA ILE A 39 2.77 -4.60 -3.84
C ILE A 39 2.92 -5.55 -2.65
N ARG A 40 2.25 -6.71 -2.71
CA ARG A 40 2.36 -7.79 -1.72
C ARG A 40 2.47 -9.13 -2.46
N GLY A 41 3.68 -9.70 -2.51
CA GLY A 41 3.96 -10.85 -3.37
C GLY A 41 3.58 -10.58 -4.83
N LYS A 42 2.63 -11.37 -5.36
CA LYS A 42 2.12 -11.23 -6.73
C LYS A 42 0.91 -10.29 -6.84
N ASP A 43 0.35 -9.88 -5.72
CA ASP A 43 -0.89 -9.11 -5.64
C ASP A 43 -0.60 -7.60 -5.61
N LEU A 44 -1.36 -6.86 -6.40
CA LEU A 44 -1.22 -5.42 -6.64
C LEU A 44 -2.48 -4.71 -6.14
N TYR A 45 -2.33 -3.82 -5.18
CA TYR A 45 -3.45 -3.12 -4.55
C TYR A 45 -3.43 -1.65 -4.98
N LEU A 46 -4.49 -1.20 -5.65
CA LEU A 46 -4.67 0.23 -5.92
C LEU A 46 -5.07 0.92 -4.63
N LEU A 47 -4.18 1.76 -4.07
CA LEU A 47 -4.37 2.42 -2.78
C LEU A 47 -5.01 3.80 -2.93
N ASN A 48 -4.68 4.51 -4.01
CA ASN A 48 -5.17 5.86 -4.26
C ASN A 48 -5.09 6.21 -5.75
N ALA A 49 -6.02 7.04 -6.21
CA ALA A 49 -5.92 7.74 -7.48
C ALA A 49 -6.15 9.24 -7.26
N LEU A 50 -5.12 10.03 -7.52
CA LEU A 50 -5.19 11.49 -7.51
C LEU A 50 -5.33 11.98 -8.94
N ARG A 51 -6.33 12.83 -9.20
CA ARG A 51 -6.49 13.55 -10.47
C ARG A 51 -6.67 15.04 -10.18
N LYS A 52 -5.74 15.88 -10.61
CA LYS A 52 -5.80 17.33 -10.39
C LYS A 52 -5.18 18.10 -11.55
N ARG A 53 -5.74 19.30 -11.82
CA ARG A 53 -5.08 20.28 -12.68
C ARG A 53 -4.05 21.02 -11.83
N LEU A 54 -2.77 20.88 -12.19
CA LEU A 54 -1.67 21.37 -11.38
C LEU A 54 -0.67 22.10 -12.28
N GLU A 55 -0.44 23.37 -11.96
CA GLU A 55 0.71 24.09 -12.49
C GLU A 55 2.01 23.51 -11.91
N TYR A 56 3.11 23.69 -12.63
CA TYR A 56 4.37 23.02 -12.31
C TYR A 56 4.84 23.15 -10.84
N PRO A 57 4.81 24.34 -10.19
CA PRO A 57 5.17 24.44 -8.78
C PRO A 57 4.22 23.69 -7.83
N ALA A 58 2.93 23.58 -8.19
CA ALA A 58 1.95 22.80 -7.44
C ALA A 58 2.11 21.29 -7.70
N LEU A 59 2.45 20.90 -8.92
CA LEU A 59 2.74 19.51 -9.31
C LEU A 59 3.91 18.95 -8.49
N LYS A 60 5.04 19.66 -8.45
CA LYS A 60 6.22 19.22 -7.66
C LYS A 60 5.89 19.01 -6.19
N ARG A 61 5.11 19.92 -5.59
CA ARG A 61 4.64 19.77 -4.20
C ARG A 61 3.71 18.58 -4.04
N ALA A 62 2.75 18.41 -4.94
CA ALA A 62 1.83 17.28 -4.91
C ALA A 62 2.55 15.93 -4.99
N VAL A 63 3.61 15.81 -5.81
CA VAL A 63 4.44 14.59 -5.85
C VAL A 63 5.03 14.27 -4.48
N ARG A 64 5.65 15.25 -3.81
CA ARG A 64 6.25 15.05 -2.49
C ARG A 64 5.21 14.77 -1.41
N GLU A 65 4.08 15.48 -1.45
CA GLU A 65 2.96 15.26 -0.52
C GLU A 65 2.40 13.84 -0.63
N GLN A 66 2.11 13.39 -1.85
CA GLN A 66 1.63 12.01 -2.08
C GLN A 66 2.69 10.99 -1.70
N GLN A 67 3.96 11.21 -2.05
CA GLN A 67 5.04 10.29 -1.70
C GLN A 67 5.13 10.10 -0.19
N ASN A 68 5.09 11.20 0.57
CA ASN A 68 5.13 11.16 2.03
C ASN A 68 3.86 10.55 2.64
N LEU A 69 2.68 10.88 2.09
CA LEU A 69 1.39 10.38 2.59
C LEU A 69 1.30 8.85 2.55
N PHE A 70 1.86 8.23 1.51
CA PHE A 70 1.81 6.79 1.32
C PHE A 70 3.14 6.08 1.63
N ASN A 71 4.16 6.82 2.07
CA ASN A 71 5.53 6.33 2.22
C ASN A 71 6.02 5.60 0.95
N ALA A 72 5.77 6.19 -0.22
CA ALA A 72 6.09 5.59 -1.50
C ALA A 72 7.62 5.46 -1.67
N THR A 73 8.07 4.23 -1.89
CA THR A 73 9.47 3.88 -2.10
C THR A 73 9.93 4.20 -3.52
N GLU A 74 9.01 4.21 -4.48
CA GLU A 74 9.29 4.51 -5.88
C GLU A 74 8.26 5.50 -6.45
N VAL A 75 8.75 6.47 -7.22
CA VAL A 75 7.95 7.47 -7.92
C VAL A 75 8.31 7.40 -9.41
N LEU A 76 7.46 6.78 -10.21
CA LEU A 76 7.59 6.68 -11.66
C LEU A 76 7.05 7.95 -12.29
N ILE A 77 7.83 8.56 -13.17
CA ILE A 77 7.44 9.75 -13.93
C ILE A 77 7.85 9.54 -15.38
N GLU A 78 6.94 9.78 -16.32
CA GLU A 78 7.28 9.75 -17.74
C GLU A 78 8.36 10.80 -18.04
N ASP A 79 9.45 10.39 -18.66
CA ASP A 79 10.56 11.28 -19.01
C ASP A 79 10.26 12.01 -20.33
N LYS A 80 9.24 12.87 -20.28
CA LYS A 80 8.78 13.67 -21.40
C LYS A 80 8.25 15.01 -20.92
N ALA A 81 8.47 16.05 -21.72
CA ALA A 81 7.95 17.40 -21.48
C ALA A 81 8.18 17.90 -20.03
N SER A 82 7.11 18.15 -19.27
CA SER A 82 7.16 18.61 -17.87
C SER A 82 7.77 17.57 -16.91
N GLY A 83 7.61 16.28 -17.22
CA GLY A 83 8.16 15.18 -16.45
C GLY A 83 9.68 15.17 -16.38
N THR A 84 10.38 15.47 -17.48
CA THR A 84 11.85 15.52 -17.51
C THR A 84 12.42 16.54 -16.50
N GLN A 85 11.86 17.75 -16.48
CA GLN A 85 12.27 18.78 -15.54
C GLN A 85 11.92 18.38 -14.10
N LEU A 86 10.71 17.85 -13.88
CA LEU A 86 10.25 17.39 -12.57
C LEU A 86 11.18 16.32 -11.99
N ILE A 87 11.63 15.36 -12.80
CA ILE A 87 12.56 14.31 -12.38
C ILE A 87 13.89 14.91 -11.92
N GLN A 88 14.47 15.82 -12.72
CA GLN A 88 15.75 16.46 -12.39
C GLN A 88 15.68 17.23 -11.06
N GLU A 89 14.61 18.01 -10.87
CA GLU A 89 14.42 18.80 -9.66
C GLU A 89 14.15 17.93 -8.42
N LEU A 90 13.35 16.87 -8.55
CA LEU A 90 13.10 15.95 -7.44
C LEU A 90 14.38 15.23 -7.00
N ILE A 91 15.22 14.81 -7.95
CA ILE A 91 16.53 14.20 -7.64
C ILE A 91 17.44 15.22 -6.95
N ALA A 92 17.47 16.48 -7.43
CA ALA A 92 18.25 17.55 -6.81
C ALA A 92 17.80 17.84 -5.35
N ASP A 93 16.50 17.71 -5.07
CA ASP A 93 15.92 17.83 -3.74
C ASP A 93 16.12 16.59 -2.85
N GLY A 94 16.89 15.59 -3.31
CA GLY A 94 17.21 14.37 -2.56
C GLY A 94 16.15 13.27 -2.64
N CYS A 95 15.21 13.35 -3.58
CA CYS A 95 14.24 12.29 -3.84
C CYS A 95 14.85 11.21 -4.75
N TYR A 96 15.62 10.29 -4.16
CA TYR A 96 16.30 9.23 -4.91
C TYR A 96 15.40 8.07 -5.34
N GLY A 97 14.16 8.01 -4.84
CA GLY A 97 13.16 7.02 -5.25
C GLY A 97 12.50 7.34 -6.61
N VAL A 98 12.90 8.42 -7.28
CA VAL A 98 12.34 8.79 -8.60
C VAL A 98 12.93 7.91 -9.69
N ALA A 99 12.07 7.26 -10.47
CA ALA A 99 12.43 6.48 -11.63
C ALA A 99 11.87 7.12 -12.90
N ARG A 100 12.73 7.23 -13.92
CA ARG A 100 12.33 7.64 -15.27
C ARG A 100 11.58 6.49 -15.93
N TYR A 101 10.43 6.79 -16.51
CA TYR A 101 9.71 5.87 -17.36
C TYR A 101 9.72 6.38 -18.80
N GLN A 102 9.98 5.49 -19.76
CA GLN A 102 9.91 5.79 -21.18
C GLN A 102 9.07 4.69 -21.86
N PRO A 103 7.90 5.03 -22.40
CA PRO A 103 7.06 4.03 -23.06
C PRO A 103 7.69 3.53 -24.36
N MET A 104 7.71 2.21 -24.54
CA MET A 104 8.26 1.55 -25.74
C MET A 104 7.21 1.26 -26.82
N MET A 105 5.93 1.24 -26.46
CA MET A 105 4.81 0.90 -27.34
C MET A 105 3.71 1.96 -27.25
N ASP A 106 2.82 1.98 -28.23
CA ASP A 106 1.64 2.84 -28.16
C ASP A 106 0.72 2.46 -26.98
N LYS A 107 -0.12 3.41 -26.58
CA LYS A 107 -0.97 3.33 -25.38
C LYS A 107 -1.93 2.15 -25.38
N ILE A 108 -2.54 1.85 -26.54
CA ILE A 108 -3.52 0.77 -26.67
C ILE A 108 -2.82 -0.58 -26.49
N MET A 109 -1.68 -0.77 -27.17
CA MET A 109 -0.86 -1.97 -27.02
C MET A 109 -0.35 -2.14 -25.58
N ARG A 110 0.07 -1.05 -24.92
CA ARG A 110 0.52 -1.10 -23.52
C ARG A 110 -0.57 -1.62 -22.61
N LEU A 111 -1.81 -1.10 -22.70
CA LEU A 111 -2.91 -1.55 -21.83
C LEU A 111 -3.32 -3.00 -22.14
N HIS A 112 -3.43 -3.37 -23.42
CA HIS A 112 -3.74 -4.75 -23.82
C HIS A 112 -2.72 -5.76 -23.27
N ALA A 113 -1.44 -5.40 -23.24
CA ALA A 113 -0.42 -6.24 -22.62
C ALA A 113 -0.67 -6.47 -21.12
N GLN A 114 -1.38 -5.57 -20.44
CA GLN A 114 -1.69 -5.68 -19.00
C GLN A 114 -2.99 -6.42 -18.70
N THR A 115 -3.87 -6.66 -19.68
CA THR A 115 -5.18 -7.30 -19.47
C THR A 115 -5.05 -8.63 -18.73
N ALA A 116 -4.04 -9.45 -19.07
CA ALA A 116 -3.79 -10.72 -18.39
C ALA A 116 -3.54 -10.59 -16.89
N MET A 117 -2.86 -9.53 -16.41
CA MET A 117 -2.63 -9.31 -14.98
C MET A 117 -3.94 -8.97 -14.24
N ILE A 118 -4.81 -8.21 -14.90
CA ILE A 118 -6.11 -7.80 -14.36
C ILE A 118 -7.06 -9.01 -14.32
N GLU A 119 -7.15 -9.75 -15.42
CA GLU A 119 -8.03 -10.92 -15.57
C GLU A 119 -7.63 -12.09 -14.68
N ASN A 120 -6.32 -12.32 -14.48
CA ASN A 120 -5.82 -13.35 -13.57
C ASN A 120 -6.03 -13.02 -12.08
N GLY A 121 -6.64 -11.87 -11.76
CA GLY A 121 -7.07 -11.53 -10.41
C GLY A 121 -5.97 -11.00 -9.50
N PHE A 122 -4.80 -10.66 -10.03
CA PHE A 122 -3.69 -10.07 -9.26
C PHE A 122 -3.89 -8.60 -8.93
N VAL A 123 -4.79 -7.92 -9.64
CA VAL A 123 -5.13 -6.50 -9.40
C VAL A 123 -6.34 -6.40 -8.47
N HIS A 124 -6.14 -5.73 -7.34
CA HIS A 124 -7.12 -5.48 -6.29
C HIS A 124 -7.46 -3.99 -6.26
N ILE A 125 -8.73 -3.68 -6.43
CA ILE A 125 -9.28 -2.32 -6.45
C ILE A 125 -10.17 -2.17 -5.21
N PRO A 126 -10.15 -1.04 -4.49
CA PRO A 126 -10.98 -0.88 -3.30
C PRO A 126 -12.47 -1.00 -3.67
N GLU A 127 -13.26 -1.48 -2.72
CA GLU A 127 -14.72 -1.48 -2.84
C GLU A 127 -15.29 -0.07 -2.85
N THR A 128 -14.73 0.81 -2.01
CA THR A 128 -15.17 2.20 -1.88
C THR A 128 -13.97 3.15 -1.85
N ALA A 129 -14.02 4.21 -2.65
CA ALA A 129 -13.16 5.37 -2.52
C ALA A 129 -13.79 6.57 -3.26
N PRO A 130 -13.54 7.82 -2.86
CA PRO A 130 -14.13 9.00 -3.51
C PRO A 130 -13.77 9.13 -5.00
N TRP A 131 -12.57 8.71 -5.39
CA TRP A 131 -12.05 8.76 -6.77
C TRP A 131 -12.44 7.55 -7.63
N LEU A 132 -13.03 6.52 -7.02
CA LEU A 132 -13.16 5.20 -7.63
C LEU A 132 -14.11 5.16 -8.83
N ALA A 133 -15.24 5.85 -8.73
CA ALA A 133 -16.24 5.85 -9.79
C ALA A 133 -15.69 6.48 -11.08
N GLU A 134 -15.01 7.61 -10.97
CA GLU A 134 -14.37 8.29 -12.09
C GLU A 134 -13.22 7.46 -12.69
N TYR A 135 -12.40 6.87 -11.83
CA TYR A 135 -11.31 5.97 -12.25
C TYR A 135 -11.84 4.79 -13.07
N LEU A 136 -12.84 4.07 -12.55
CA LEU A 136 -13.42 2.91 -13.23
C LEU A 136 -14.10 3.30 -14.54
N HIS A 137 -14.84 4.42 -14.53
CA HIS A 137 -15.47 4.92 -15.74
C HIS A 137 -14.42 5.11 -16.84
N GLU A 138 -13.33 5.82 -16.55
CA GLU A 138 -12.25 6.07 -17.50
C GLU A 138 -11.60 4.77 -18.00
N MET A 139 -11.31 3.82 -17.10
CA MET A 139 -10.76 2.50 -17.45
C MET A 139 -11.70 1.71 -18.39
N THR A 140 -13.02 1.84 -18.25
CA THR A 140 -14.00 1.08 -19.06
C THR A 140 -14.32 1.70 -20.41
N VAL A 141 -14.20 3.03 -20.55
CA VAL A 141 -14.51 3.73 -21.82
C VAL A 141 -13.31 3.85 -22.75
N PHE A 142 -12.10 3.62 -22.24
CA PHE A 142 -10.87 3.59 -23.03
C PHE A 142 -10.95 2.53 -24.17
N PRO A 143 -10.47 2.82 -25.40
CA PRO A 143 -9.74 4.01 -25.83
C PRO A 143 -10.61 5.17 -26.33
N ASN A 144 -11.94 5.04 -26.23
CA ASN A 144 -12.88 6.00 -26.83
C ASN A 144 -13.33 7.10 -25.85
N GLY A 145 -12.79 7.11 -24.64
CA GLY A 145 -13.06 8.13 -23.63
C GLY A 145 -12.49 9.49 -24.01
N LYS A 146 -13.08 10.56 -23.46
CA LYS A 146 -12.54 11.93 -23.59
C LYS A 146 -11.18 12.09 -22.89
N HIS A 147 -10.96 11.30 -21.85
CA HIS A 147 -9.78 11.35 -21.01
C HIS A 147 -9.21 9.95 -20.89
N ASP A 148 -7.90 9.89 -20.73
CA ASP A 148 -7.16 8.65 -20.70
C ASP A 148 -5.91 8.73 -19.79
N ASP A 149 -5.78 9.81 -19.00
CA ASP A 149 -4.67 10.11 -18.10
C ASP A 149 -4.54 9.04 -16.98
N GLN A 150 -5.69 8.59 -16.43
CA GLN A 150 -5.72 7.53 -15.40
C GLN A 150 -5.36 6.17 -15.97
N VAL A 151 -5.74 5.91 -17.22
CA VAL A 151 -5.35 4.70 -17.94
C VAL A 151 -3.85 4.69 -18.20
N ASP A 152 -3.28 5.83 -18.59
CA ASP A 152 -1.83 5.96 -18.81
C ASP A 152 -1.03 5.72 -17.54
N SER A 153 -1.41 6.38 -16.44
CA SER A 153 -0.78 6.19 -15.14
C SER A 153 -0.80 4.71 -14.69
N THR A 154 -1.92 4.01 -14.87
CA THR A 154 -2.06 2.58 -14.55
C THR A 154 -1.21 1.69 -15.48
N ALA A 155 -1.28 1.93 -16.79
CA ALA A 155 -0.52 1.15 -17.76
C ALA A 155 0.99 1.29 -17.55
N GLN A 156 1.46 2.51 -17.25
CA GLN A 156 2.85 2.81 -16.90
C GLN A 156 3.32 1.99 -15.69
N PHE A 157 2.54 1.94 -14.61
CA PHE A 157 2.88 1.14 -13.43
C PHE A 157 3.00 -0.35 -13.76
N LEU A 158 2.00 -0.91 -14.44
CA LEU A 158 1.93 -2.34 -14.74
C LEU A 158 3.03 -2.77 -15.72
N ASP A 159 3.38 -1.91 -16.67
CA ASP A 159 4.50 -2.10 -17.60
C ASP A 159 5.86 -2.06 -16.87
N TRP A 160 6.05 -1.07 -15.99
CA TRP A 160 7.26 -0.97 -15.17
C TRP A 160 7.45 -2.21 -14.29
N LEU A 161 6.37 -2.73 -13.70
CA LEU A 161 6.42 -3.92 -12.83
C LEU A 161 6.92 -5.17 -13.56
N LYS A 162 6.65 -5.30 -14.86
CA LYS A 162 7.11 -6.43 -15.67
C LYS A 162 8.60 -6.39 -15.99
N THR A 163 9.22 -5.22 -15.88
CA THR A 163 10.64 -5.08 -16.12
C THR A 163 11.41 -5.70 -14.95
N PRO A 164 12.18 -6.78 -15.16
CA PRO A 164 12.89 -7.43 -14.06
C PRO A 164 13.85 -6.45 -13.42
N MET A 165 13.74 -6.26 -12.10
CA MET A 165 14.69 -5.44 -11.37
C MET A 165 16.09 -6.06 -11.51
N PRO A 166 17.13 -5.27 -11.84
CA PRO A 166 18.50 -5.77 -11.75
C PRO A 166 18.73 -6.37 -10.37
N CYS A 167 19.31 -7.56 -10.32
CA CYS A 167 19.54 -8.32 -9.07
C CYS A 167 18.28 -8.90 -8.40
N TRP A 168 17.16 -9.08 -9.11
CA TRP A 168 15.95 -9.75 -8.58
C TRP A 168 16.24 -11.04 -7.80
N GLY A 169 17.16 -11.86 -8.31
CA GLY A 169 17.60 -13.09 -7.62
C GLY A 169 18.19 -12.84 -6.23
N ILE A 170 18.98 -11.78 -6.06
CA ILE A 170 19.55 -11.40 -4.75
C ILE A 170 18.43 -10.88 -3.84
N TYR A 171 17.58 -9.98 -4.36
CA TYR A 171 16.45 -9.44 -3.61
C TYR A 171 15.51 -10.53 -3.08
N GLU A 172 15.10 -11.47 -3.92
CA GLU A 172 14.23 -12.57 -3.51
C GLU A 172 14.86 -13.50 -2.46
N LEU A 173 16.16 -13.77 -2.58
CA LEU A 173 16.88 -14.55 -1.56
C LEU A 173 16.89 -13.81 -0.22
N THR A 174 17.20 -12.51 -0.23
CA THR A 174 17.19 -11.68 0.98
C THR A 174 15.79 -11.55 1.57
N ARG A 175 14.76 -11.35 0.75
CA ARG A 175 13.35 -11.29 1.18
C ARG A 175 12.92 -12.58 1.87
N ARG A 176 13.19 -13.73 1.26
CA ARG A 176 12.89 -15.05 1.84
C ARG A 176 13.64 -15.30 3.15
N GLN A 177 14.88 -14.82 3.27
CA GLN A 177 15.63 -14.89 4.52
C GLN A 177 15.02 -13.99 5.60
N ALA A 178 14.66 -12.76 5.25
CA ALA A 178 14.01 -11.83 6.18
C ALA A 178 12.65 -12.34 6.65
N GLU A 179 11.85 -12.96 5.78
CA GLU A 179 10.59 -13.61 6.16
C GLU A 179 10.80 -14.77 7.13
N LYS A 180 11.85 -15.59 6.95
CA LYS A 180 12.23 -16.65 7.90
C LYS A 180 12.70 -16.10 9.25
N LEU A 181 13.22 -14.88 9.26
CA LEU A 181 13.68 -14.19 10.46
C LEU A 181 12.58 -13.35 11.14
N LYS A 182 11.41 -13.16 10.50
CA LYS A 182 10.30 -12.48 11.15
C LYS A 182 9.90 -13.28 12.40
N PRO A 183 9.88 -12.65 13.58
CA PRO A 183 9.38 -13.33 14.77
C PRO A 183 7.93 -13.76 14.50
N PRO A 184 7.50 -14.93 15.01
CA PRO A 184 6.11 -15.32 14.92
C PRO A 184 5.22 -14.22 15.50
N ALA A 185 4.01 -14.07 14.95
CA ALA A 185 3.04 -13.14 15.50
C ALA A 185 2.89 -13.42 17.01
N PRO A 186 2.86 -12.39 17.88
CA PRO A 186 2.74 -12.60 19.31
C PRO A 186 1.44 -13.34 19.60
N VAL A 187 1.55 -14.48 20.28
CA VAL A 187 0.38 -15.24 20.73
C VAL A 187 -0.14 -14.56 21.99
N TYR A 188 -1.40 -14.13 21.96
CA TYR A 188 -2.08 -13.57 23.12
C TYR A 188 -2.86 -14.66 23.85
N VAL A 189 -2.90 -14.58 25.18
CA VAL A 189 -3.64 -15.48 26.05
C VAL A 189 -4.48 -14.68 27.02
N ARG A 190 -5.64 -15.23 27.37
CA ARG A 190 -6.55 -14.66 28.38
C ARG A 190 -6.25 -15.26 29.74
N LEU A 191 -5.98 -14.39 30.71
CA LEU A 191 -5.76 -14.76 32.10
C LEU A 191 -6.85 -14.18 33.00
N GLU A 192 -7.29 -14.96 33.97
CA GLU A 192 -8.11 -14.49 35.08
C GLU A 192 -7.22 -14.05 36.25
N ALA A 193 -7.42 -12.82 36.70
CA ALA A 193 -6.73 -12.24 37.84
C ALA A 193 -7.27 -12.75 39.18
N PRO A 194 -6.39 -13.03 40.15
CA PRO A 194 -6.79 -13.27 41.53
C PRO A 194 -7.66 -12.14 42.10
N PRO A 195 -8.60 -12.44 43.02
CA PRO A 195 -9.41 -11.43 43.67
C PRO A 195 -8.55 -10.38 44.40
N GLY A 196 -8.93 -9.11 44.31
CA GLY A 196 -8.27 -8.00 45.02
C GLY A 196 -7.10 -7.33 44.29
N ILE A 197 -6.77 -7.76 43.07
CA ILE A 197 -5.77 -7.07 42.23
C ILE A 197 -6.49 -6.06 41.32
N GLY A 198 -6.12 -4.78 41.40
CA GLY A 198 -6.70 -3.71 40.58
C GLY A 198 -5.89 -3.35 39.32
N ALA A 199 -4.60 -3.69 39.29
CA ALA A 199 -3.74 -3.48 38.12
C ALA A 199 -2.53 -4.42 38.18
N VAL A 200 -1.95 -4.72 37.02
CA VAL A 200 -0.72 -5.51 36.88
C VAL A 200 0.27 -4.80 35.97
N GLN A 201 1.56 -4.92 36.29
CA GLN A 201 2.64 -4.49 35.41
C GLN A 201 3.27 -5.73 34.76
N THR A 202 3.29 -5.76 33.43
CA THR A 202 3.79 -6.88 32.65
C THR A 202 5.31 -6.84 32.53
N LEU A 203 5.93 -7.96 32.13
CA LEU A 203 7.37 -8.06 31.91
C LEU A 203 7.82 -7.12 30.78
N SER A 204 6.98 -6.95 29.76
CA SER A 204 7.14 -5.97 28.68
C SER A 204 6.99 -4.50 29.11
N GLY A 205 6.73 -4.23 30.40
CA GLY A 205 6.64 -2.88 30.96
C GLY A 205 5.27 -2.20 30.78
N ARG A 206 4.24 -2.92 30.30
CA ARG A 206 2.88 -2.39 30.20
C ARG A 206 2.19 -2.43 31.57
N ARG A 207 1.39 -1.41 31.88
CA ARG A 207 0.48 -1.41 33.03
C ARG A 207 -0.93 -1.67 32.53
N ILE A 208 -1.54 -2.77 32.98
CA ILE A 208 -2.90 -3.17 32.62
C ILE A 208 -3.79 -2.99 33.86
N THR A 209 -4.89 -2.26 33.71
CA THR A 209 -5.92 -2.13 34.77
C THR A 209 -6.88 -3.30 34.64
N ILE A 210 -7.22 -3.92 35.77
CA ILE A 210 -8.04 -5.14 35.79
C ILE A 210 -9.50 -4.72 35.96
N GLY A 211 -10.35 -5.11 35.01
CA GLY A 211 -11.79 -4.87 35.04
C GLY A 211 -12.51 -5.75 36.06
N GLU A 212 -13.82 -5.50 36.24
CA GLU A 212 -14.65 -6.30 37.15
C GLU A 212 -14.77 -7.77 36.74
N ASP A 213 -14.65 -8.07 35.44
CA ASP A 213 -14.61 -9.42 34.88
C ASP A 213 -13.31 -10.16 35.20
N ARG A 214 -12.28 -9.45 35.67
CA ARG A 214 -10.94 -9.94 36.02
C ARG A 214 -10.20 -10.64 34.89
N ILE A 215 -10.64 -10.48 33.64
CA ILE A 215 -10.00 -11.11 32.48
C ILE A 215 -9.10 -10.09 31.80
N VAL A 216 -7.86 -10.46 31.54
CA VAL A 216 -6.90 -9.65 30.80
C VAL A 216 -6.26 -10.48 29.70
N GLU A 217 -6.05 -9.84 28.56
CA GLU A 217 -5.37 -10.42 27.41
C GLU A 217 -3.95 -9.85 27.32
N MET A 218 -2.95 -10.72 27.20
CA MET A 218 -1.55 -10.32 27.07
C MET A 218 -0.74 -11.39 26.33
N SER A 219 0.50 -11.07 25.97
CA SER A 219 1.37 -12.03 25.29
C SER A 219 1.67 -13.25 26.17
N THR A 220 1.98 -14.40 25.56
CA THR A 220 2.41 -15.60 26.29
C THR A 220 3.61 -15.34 27.20
N GLU A 221 4.55 -14.49 26.79
CA GLU A 221 5.72 -14.12 27.59
C GLU A 221 5.33 -13.37 28.87
N ASP A 222 4.43 -12.39 28.76
CA ASP A 222 3.92 -11.65 29.91
C ASP A 222 3.05 -12.54 30.82
N ALA A 223 2.30 -13.46 30.22
CA ALA A 223 1.40 -14.37 30.93
C ALA A 223 2.14 -15.42 31.76
N ASP A 224 3.26 -15.97 31.28
CA ASP A 224 3.98 -17.05 31.97
C ASP A 224 4.50 -16.63 33.36
N CYS A 225 4.90 -15.37 33.51
CA CYS A 225 5.27 -14.80 34.81
C CYS A 225 4.07 -14.72 35.77
N LEU A 226 2.90 -14.34 35.26
CA LEU A 226 1.69 -14.18 36.07
C LEU A 226 1.03 -15.51 36.43
N ILE A 227 1.09 -16.51 35.54
CA ILE A 227 0.61 -17.87 35.83
C ILE A 227 1.39 -18.47 37.00
N ARG A 228 2.71 -18.29 37.03
CA ARG A 228 3.54 -18.71 38.17
C ARG A 228 3.21 -17.95 39.46
N ALA A 229 2.64 -16.76 39.36
CA ALA A 229 2.17 -15.94 40.47
C ALA A 229 0.70 -16.22 40.87
N GLY A 230 0.07 -17.26 40.30
CA GLY A 230 -1.27 -17.72 40.70
C GLY A 230 -2.43 -17.23 39.83
N TRP A 231 -2.13 -16.67 38.64
CA TRP A 231 -3.16 -16.32 37.65
C TRP A 231 -3.56 -17.56 36.84
N THR A 232 -4.83 -17.65 36.43
CA THR A 232 -5.36 -18.85 35.77
C THR A 232 -5.61 -18.58 34.30
N ARG A 233 -5.20 -19.50 33.41
CA ARG A 233 -5.57 -19.42 31.99
C ARG A 233 -7.06 -19.70 31.82
N VAL A 234 -7.75 -18.82 31.12
CA VAL A 234 -9.15 -19.03 30.73
C VAL A 234 -9.16 -19.80 29.42
N ALA A 235 -9.83 -20.95 29.37
CA ALA A 235 -10.02 -21.67 28.11
C ALA A 235 -10.88 -20.81 27.15
N GLU A 236 -10.51 -20.76 25.87
CA GLU A 236 -11.38 -20.15 24.86
C GLU A 236 -12.72 -20.91 24.87
N GLY A 237 -13.79 -20.21 25.23
CA GLY A 237 -15.14 -20.68 24.95
C GLY A 237 -15.24 -20.85 23.44
N SER A 238 -15.71 -22.03 23.03
CA SER A 238 -16.13 -22.34 21.67
C SER A 238 -16.85 -21.15 21.04
N ALA A 239 -16.32 -20.65 19.92
CA ALA A 239 -16.99 -19.71 19.03
C ALA A 239 -18.16 -20.38 18.28
N GLU A 240 -19.04 -21.05 19.02
CA GLU A 240 -20.36 -21.49 18.59
C GLU A 240 -21.34 -21.01 19.66
N GLU A 241 -21.85 -19.80 19.46
CA GLU A 241 -23.18 -19.32 19.87
C GLU A 241 -23.20 -17.79 19.84
N ALA A 242 -23.37 -17.25 18.63
CA ALA A 242 -24.05 -15.97 18.44
C ALA A 242 -24.90 -16.11 17.16
N ALA A 243 -26.20 -16.09 17.39
CA ALA A 243 -27.30 -16.34 16.46
C ALA A 243 -27.43 -15.32 15.32
#